data_AF-A0A6G3ZBY5-F1
#
_entry.id   AF-A0A6G3ZBY5-F1
#
_cell.length_a   1.000
_cell.length_b   1.000
_cell.length_c   1.000
_cell.angle_alpha   90.00
_cell.angle_beta   90.00
_cell.angle_gamma   90.00
#
_symmetry.space_group_name_H-M   'P 1'
#
loop_
_entity.id
_entity.type
_entity.pdbx_description
1 polymer ?
#
loop_
_entity_poly.entity_id
_entity_poly.type
_entity_poly.pdbx_seq_one_letter_code
_entity_poly.pdbx_strand_id
1 'polypeptide(L)' 'MARDLHAFLQQLEDRGQLRRISAPVDPDLEIAEIANRLLLSGGPALLFENVKGSDMPLAINVLG' A
#
# COMPACT_ATOMS: atom_id res chain seq x y z
N MET A 1 -18.43 -7.22 7.27
CA MET A 1 -17.76 -5.90 7.30
C MET A 1 -16.40 -6.08 7.97
N ALA A 2 -15.34 -5.48 7.43
CA ALA A 2 -14.05 -5.43 8.11
C ALA A 2 -14.22 -4.70 9.45
N ARG A 3 -13.60 -5.22 10.51
CA ARG A 3 -13.72 -4.68 11.88
C ARG A 3 -12.53 -3.83 12.28
N ASP A 4 -11.45 -3.93 11.53
CA ASP A 4 -10.20 -3.21 11.71
C ASP A 4 -9.47 -3.11 10.35
N LEU A 5 -8.35 -2.39 10.35
CA LEU A 5 -7.54 -2.16 9.15
C LEU A 5 -6.92 -3.45 8.61
N HIS A 6 -6.49 -4.38 9.47
CA HIS A 6 -5.89 -5.64 9.03
C HIS A 6 -6.91 -6.49 8.27
N ALA A 7 -8.12 -6.65 8.82
CA ALA A 7 -9.22 -7.34 8.17
C ALA A 7 -9.65 -6.66 6.86
N PHE A 8 -9.53 -5.34 6.78
CA PHE A 8 -9.80 -4.60 5.54
C PHE A 8 -8.73 -4.84 4.48
N LEU A 9 -7.44 -4.76 4.83
CA LEU A 9 -6.33 -5.04 3.92
C LEU A 9 -6.37 -6.50 3.42
N GLN A 10 -6.72 -7.46 4.27
CA GLN A 10 -6.92 -8.85 3.85
C GLN A 10 -8.04 -8.98 2.81
N GLN A 11 -9.16 -8.28 2.98
CA GLN A 11 -10.25 -8.29 2.00
C GLN A 11 -9.84 -7.68 0.66
N LEU A 12 -8.99 -6.65 0.66
CA LEU A 12 -8.42 -6.09 -0.56
C LEU A 12 -7.50 -7.10 -1.24
N GLU A 13 -6.65 -7.79 -0.48
CA GLU A 13 -5.74 -8.83 -0.99
C GLU A 13 -6.50 -10.01 -1.60
N ASP A 14 -7.51 -10.53 -0.92
CA ASP A 14 -8.35 -11.65 -1.40
C ASP A 14 -9.08 -11.31 -2.72
N ARG A 15 -9.32 -10.02 -2.97
CA ARG A 15 -9.95 -9.51 -4.20
C ARG A 15 -8.95 -9.10 -5.28
N GLY A 16 -7.65 -9.26 -5.04
CA GLY A 16 -6.59 -8.78 -5.95
C GLY A 16 -6.47 -7.25 -6.03
N GLN A 17 -7.03 -6.54 -5.06
CA GLN A 17 -7.04 -5.08 -4.96
C GLN A 17 -5.95 -4.51 -4.03
N LEU A 18 -5.08 -5.37 -3.48
CA LEU A 18 -3.89 -4.98 -2.72
C LEU A 18 -2.64 -5.55 -3.39
N ARG A 19 -1.59 -4.75 -3.51
CA ARG A 19 -0.26 -5.19 -3.92
C ARG A 19 0.74 -5.00 -2.79
N ARG A 20 1.40 -6.09 -2.40
CA ARG A 20 2.54 -6.06 -1.48
C ARG A 20 3.84 -5.75 -2.23
N ILE A 21 4.67 -4.89 -1.66
CA ILE A 21 5.96 -4.47 -2.22
C ILE A 21 7.03 -4.71 -1.15
N SER A 22 7.89 -5.69 -1.40
CA SER A 22 9.00 -6.06 -0.52
C SER A 22 10.34 -5.39 -0.89
N ALA A 23 10.39 -4.76 -2.07
CA ALA A 23 11.54 -3.97 -2.48
C ALA A 23 11.74 -2.78 -1.51
N PRO A 24 12.98 -2.45 -1.10
CA PRO A 24 13.24 -1.29 -0.27
C PRO A 24 12.75 -0.01 -0.94
N VAL A 25 11.99 0.80 -0.21
CA VAL A 25 11.43 2.07 -0.71
C VAL A 25 11.81 3.23 0.21
N ASP A 26 12.10 4.40 -0.38
CA ASP A 26 12.34 5.63 0.35
C ASP A 26 11.02 6.30 0.78
N PRO A 27 10.83 6.63 2.06
CA PRO A 27 9.67 7.43 2.46
C PRO A 27 9.73 8.87 1.93
N ASP A 28 10.92 9.38 1.57
CA ASP A 28 11.05 10.74 1.02
C ASP A 28 10.64 10.78 -0.45
N LEU A 29 9.37 11.14 -0.67
CA LEU A 29 8.71 11.36 -1.97
C LEU A 29 8.58 10.15 -2.91
N GLU A 30 9.39 9.09 -2.78
CA GLU A 30 9.30 7.90 -3.64
C GLU A 30 7.96 7.18 -3.45
N ILE A 31 7.54 6.91 -2.21
CA ILE A 31 6.22 6.32 -1.91
C ILE A 31 5.08 7.17 -2.48
N ALA A 32 5.17 8.49 -2.32
CA ALA A 32 4.14 9.42 -2.79
C ALA A 32 4.01 9.40 -4.32
N GLU A 33 5.13 9.39 -5.04
CA GLU A 33 5.15 9.32 -6.50
C GLU A 33 4.59 7.97 -7.01
N ILE A 34 4.95 6.86 -6.36
CA ILE A 34 4.40 5.53 -6.71
C ILE A 34 2.88 5.52 -6.51
N ALA A 35 2.40 6.01 -5.35
CA ALA A 35 0.97 6.07 -5.06
C ALA A 35 0.21 6.98 -6.03
N ASN A 36 0.79 8.14 -6.38
CA ASN A 36 0.19 9.09 -7.33
C ASN A 36 -0.03 8.45 -8.73
N ARG A 37 0.96 7.72 -9.25
CA ARG A 37 0.83 7.03 -10.55
C ARG A 37 -0.27 5.96 -10.53
N LEU A 38 -0.39 5.21 -9.43
CA LEU A 38 -1.44 4.20 -9.31
C LEU A 38 -2.81 4.81 -9.16
N LEU A 39 -2.96 5.84 -8.33
CA LEU A 39 -4.23 6.56 -8.19
C LEU A 39 -4.75 7.05 -9.54
N LEU A 40 -3.88 7.69 -10.34
CA LEU A 40 -4.24 8.22 -11.66
C LEU A 40 -4.56 7.14 -12.70
N SER A 41 -4.13 5.89 -12.47
CA SER A 41 -4.40 4.76 -13.37
C SER A 41 -5.48 3.81 -12.83
N GLY A 42 -6.13 4.12 -11.70
CA GLY A 42 -7.09 3.23 -11.05
C GLY A 42 -6.45 1.95 -10.50
N GLY A 43 -5.19 2.04 -10.11
CA GLY A 43 -4.38 0.94 -9.59
C GLY A 43 -4.78 0.49 -8.18
N PRO A 44 -4.25 -0.66 -7.72
CA PRO A 44 -4.61 -1.24 -6.44
C PRO A 44 -4.09 -0.43 -5.25
N ALA A 45 -4.57 -0.78 -4.06
CA ALA A 45 -3.93 -0.38 -2.82
C ALA A 45 -2.51 -0.94 -2.73
N LEU A 46 -1.64 -0.28 -1.97
CA LEU A 46 -0.25 -0.68 -1.78
C LEU A 46 0.06 -0.95 -0.32
N LEU A 47 0.84 -2.01 -0.09
CA LEU A 47 1.48 -2.29 1.20
C LEU A 47 2.98 -2.42 0.99
N PHE A 48 3.73 -1.41 1.42
CA PHE A 48 5.19 -1.41 1.43
C PHE A 48 5.70 -2.07 2.72
N GLU A 49 6.42 -3.18 2.58
CA GLU A 49 6.91 -3.98 3.70
C GLU A 49 8.32 -3.58 4.16
N ASN A 50 9.04 -2.83 3.33
CA ASN A 50 10.43 -2.44 3.56
C ASN A 50 10.63 -0.94 3.31
N VAL A 51 10.27 -0.12 4.29
CA VAL A 51 10.44 1.34 4.24
C VAL A 51 11.76 1.71 4.90
N LYS A 52 12.66 2.38 4.16
CA LYS A 52 13.98 2.76 4.68
C LYS A 52 13.84 3.59 5.97
N GLY A 53 14.54 3.19 7.02
CA GLY A 53 14.55 3.89 8.30
C GLY A 53 13.29 3.69 9.16
N SER A 54 12.41 2.74 8.82
CA SER A 54 11.21 2.42 9.59
C SER A 54 11.03 0.90 9.72
N ASP A 55 10.78 0.42 10.94
CA ASP A 55 10.38 -0.98 11.19
C ASP A 55 8.89 -1.21 10.92
N MET A 56 8.12 -0.15 10.68
CA MET A 56 6.69 -0.21 10.44
C MET A 56 6.39 -0.22 8.93
N PRO A 57 5.60 -1.20 8.43
CA PRO A 57 5.14 -1.22 7.05
C PRO A 57 4.13 -0.10 6.79
N LEU A 58 4.02 0.34 5.53
CA LEU A 58 3.18 1.45 5.13
C LEU A 58 2.11 1.00 4.13
N ALA A 59 0.84 1.21 4.50
CA ALA A 59 -0.30 1.02 3.62
C ALA A 59 -0.77 2.38 3.05
N ILE A 60 -0.96 2.46 1.73
CA ILE A 60 -1.43 3.68 1.03
C ILE A 60 -2.33 3.31 -0.15
N ASN A 61 -3.05 4.29 -0.69
CA ASN A 61 -3.99 4.12 -1.80
C ASN A 61 -5.16 3.15 -1.47
N VAL A 62 -5.50 3.00 -0.19
CA VAL A 62 -6.49 2.00 0.28
C VAL A 62 -7.95 2.38 0.00
N LEU A 63 -8.19 3.61 -0.45
CA LEU A 63 -9.50 4.15 -0.87
C LEU A 63 -9.42 4.90 -2.22
N GLY A 64 -8.35 4.64 -2.99
CA GLY A 64 -8.07 5.32 -4.28
C GLY A 64 -8.80 4.72 -5.46
#